data_AF-A0A7C5VI51-F1
#
_entry.id   AF-A0A7C5VI51-F1
#
_cell.length_a   1.000
_cell.length_b   1.000
_cell.length_c   1.000
_cell.angle_alpha   90.00
_cell.angle_beta   90.00
_cell.angle_gamma   90.00
#
_symmetry.space_group_name_H-M   'P 1'
#
loop_
_entity.id
_entity.type
_entity.pdbx_description
1 polymer ?
#
loop_
_entity_poly.entity_id
_entity_poly.type
_entity_poly.pdbx_seq_one_letter_code
_entity_poly.pdbx_strand_id
1 'polypeptide(L)' 'MIEGKSRFIFDLREVTYIDSMGIGLLSIAANNANQKGEKVAVIVTNPKIKYTLNVSRLHDVIAIVETEEEALKIFGK' A
#
# COMPACT_ATOMS: atom_id res chain seq x y z
N MET A 1 13.39 6.77 23.56
CA MET A 1 12.43 6.90 22.45
C MET A 1 12.67 5.73 21.51
N ILE A 2 11.69 4.86 21.30
CA ILE A 2 11.84 3.76 20.32
C ILE A 2 11.57 4.40 18.96
N GLU A 3 12.63 4.81 18.29
CA GLU A 3 12.59 5.44 16.96
C GLU A 3 12.48 4.33 15.90
N GLY A 4 11.32 3.66 15.87
CA GLY A 4 11.04 2.59 14.92
C GLY A 4 10.42 3.15 13.65
N LYS A 5 11.11 3.02 12.51
CA LYS A 5 10.49 3.32 11.21
C LYS A 5 9.29 2.39 10.99
N SER A 6 8.10 2.95 10.89
CA SER A 6 6.86 2.21 10.71
C SER A 6 6.67 1.85 9.24
N ARG A 7 7.23 0.69 8.85
CA ARG A 7 7.14 0.15 7.49
C ARG A 7 5.94 -0.79 7.40
N PHE A 8 4.96 -0.45 6.57
CA PHE A 8 3.73 -1.24 6.43
C PHE A 8 3.60 -1.85 5.04
N ILE A 9 3.28 -3.14 5.02
CA ILE A 9 2.87 -3.89 3.82
C ILE A 9 1.43 -4.34 4.04
N PHE A 10 0.53 -3.96 3.15
CA PHE A 10 -0.83 -4.49 3.10
C PHE A 10 -0.88 -5.60 2.06
N ASP A 11 -1.14 -6.83 2.50
CA ASP A 11 -1.32 -7.97 1.60
C ASP A 11 -2.80 -8.17 1.26
N LEU A 12 -3.16 -7.90 0.01
CA LEU A 12 -4.53 -7.97 -0.51
C LEU A 12 -4.74 -9.17 -1.45
N ARG A 13 -3.83 -10.15 -1.48
CA ARG A 13 -3.94 -11.31 -2.38
C ARG A 13 -5.23 -12.12 -2.18
N GLU A 14 -5.66 -12.25 -0.93
CA GLU A 14 -6.91 -12.95 -0.56
C GLU A 14 -8.15 -12.03 -0.54
N VAL A 15 -7.99 -10.75 -0.89
CA VAL A 15 -9.10 -9.79 -0.88
C VAL A 15 -9.84 -9.84 -2.22
N THR A 16 -11.15 -10.05 -2.14
CA THR A 16 -12.03 -10.18 -3.33
C THR A 16 -12.85 -8.92 -3.60
N TYR A 17 -12.95 -8.01 -2.64
CA TYR A 17 -13.66 -6.75 -2.75
C TYR A 17 -13.05 -5.65 -1.88
N ILE A 18 -13.01 -4.43 -2.39
CA ILE A 18 -12.65 -3.22 -1.64
C ILE A 18 -13.61 -2.10 -2.03
N ASP A 19 -14.04 -1.32 -1.04
CA ASP A 19 -14.94 -0.18 -1.22
C ASP A 19 -14.22 1.15 -0.91
N SER A 20 -14.98 2.23 -0.84
CA SER A 20 -14.47 3.57 -0.52
C SER A 20 -13.81 3.65 0.85
N MET A 21 -14.22 2.85 1.83
CA MET A 21 -13.61 2.85 3.16
C MET A 21 -12.22 2.22 3.12
N GLY A 22 -12.07 1.08 2.43
CA GLY A 22 -10.76 0.45 2.23
C GLY A 22 -9.79 1.36 1.47
N ILE A 23 -10.27 2.01 0.41
CA ILE A 23 -9.49 3.01 -0.34
C ILE A 23 -9.09 4.20 0.54
N GLY A 24 -10.02 4.72 1.35
CA GLY A 24 -9.77 5.81 2.27
C GLY A 24 -8.70 5.47 3.31
N LEU A 25 -8.76 4.26 3.88
CA LEU A 25 -7.76 3.76 4.83
C LEU A 25 -6.36 3.72 4.20
N LEU A 26 -6.23 3.15 3.00
CA LEU A 26 -4.96 3.07 2.29
C LEU A 26 -4.40 4.47 1.99
N SER A 27 -5.26 5.40 1.57
CA SER A 27 -4.89 6.81 1.34
C SER A 27 -4.35 7.48 2.61
N ILE A 28 -5.04 7.31 3.74
CA ILE A 28 -4.63 7.85 5.04
C ILE A 28 -3.29 7.23 5.47
N ALA A 29 -3.13 5.92 5.34
CA ALA A 29 -1.88 5.22 5.67
C ALA A 29 -0.70 5.75 4.84
N ALA A 30 -0.89 5.90 3.53
CA ALA A 30 0.12 6.43 2.63
C ALA A 30 0.51 7.87 2.97
N ASN A 31 -0.49 8.73 3.21
CA ASN A 31 -0.25 10.13 3.57
C ASN A 31 0.50 10.26 4.91
N ASN A 32 0.15 9.44 5.91
CA ASN A 32 0.83 9.43 7.19
C ASN A 32 2.27 8.93 7.10
N ALA A 33 2.53 7.91 6.28
CA ALA A 33 3.88 7.43 6.02
C ALA A 33 4.71 8.49 5.29
N ASN A 34 4.17 9.10 4.22
CA ASN A 34 4.86 10.13 3.45
C ASN A 34 5.24 11.34 4.31
N GLN A 35 4.36 11.80 5.21
CA GLN A 35 4.66 12.89 6.16
C GLN A 35 5.83 12.57 7.12
N LYS A 36 6.13 11.29 7.33
CA LYS A 36 7.24 10.82 8.16
C LYS A 36 8.48 10.44 7.34
N GLY A 37 8.46 10.65 6.02
CA GLY A 37 9.52 10.17 5.11
C GLY A 37 9.57 8.64 4.99
N GLU A 38 8.47 7.97 5.30
CA GLU A 38 8.28 6.53 5.22
C GLU A 38 7.46 6.17 3.99
N LYS A 39 7.29 4.87 3.74
CA LYS A 39 6.53 4.35 2.59
C LYS A 39 5.52 3.30 3.05
N VAL A 40 4.52 3.06 2.20
CA VAL A 40 3.59 1.94 2.31
C VAL A 40 3.64 1.14 1.02
N ALA A 41 3.62 -0.18 1.13
CA ALA A 41 3.47 -1.08 -0.01
C ALA A 41 2.15 -1.85 0.09
N VAL A 42 1.55 -2.14 -1.06
CA VAL A 42 0.36 -2.98 -1.20
C VAL A 42 0.70 -4.11 -2.15
N ILE A 43 0.51 -5.36 -1.70
CA ILE A 43 0.60 -6.55 -2.55
C ILE A 43 -0.80 -6.87 -3.06
N VAL A 44 -0.98 -6.94 -4.38
CA VAL A 44 -2.27 -7.27 -4.99
C VAL A 44 -2.09 -8.04 -6.29
N THR A 45 -2.76 -9.18 -6.39
CA THR A 45 -2.78 -10.02 -7.61
C THR A 45 -4.16 -10.06 -8.27
N ASN A 46 -5.21 -9.68 -7.54
CA ASN A 46 -6.56 -9.64 -8.08
C ASN A 46 -6.74 -8.44 -9.04
N PRO A 47 -7.02 -8.65 -10.34
CA PRO A 47 -7.11 -7.58 -11.32
C PRO A 47 -8.25 -6.61 -11.05
N LYS A 48 -9.34 -7.06 -10.42
CA LYS A 48 -10.47 -6.19 -10.04
C LYS A 48 -10.06 -5.20 -8.96
N ILE A 49 -9.34 -5.67 -7.93
CA ILE A 49 -8.82 -4.82 -6.86
C ILE A 49 -7.76 -3.87 -7.42
N LYS A 50 -6.84 -4.38 -8.25
CA LYS A 50 -5.81 -3.57 -8.92
C LYS A 50 -6.43 -2.44 -9.75
N TYR A 51 -7.51 -2.72 -10.49
CA TYR A 51 -8.27 -1.70 -11.22
C TYR A 51 -8.87 -0.64 -10.28
N THR A 52 -9.52 -1.06 -9.19
CA THR A 52 -10.08 -0.12 -8.20
C THR A 52 -9.00 0.80 -7.60
N LEU A 53 -7.85 0.24 -7.19
CA LEU A 53 -6.73 1.04 -6.68
C LEU A 53 -6.21 2.04 -7.73
N ASN A 54 -6.18 1.61 -9.00
CA ASN A 54 -5.69 2.43 -10.10
C ASN A 54 -6.61 3.62 -10.39
N VAL A 55 -7.94 3.40 -10.50
CA VAL A 55 -8.91 4.48 -10.76
C VAL A 55 -9.02 5.44 -9.58
N SER A 56 -8.73 4.98 -8.36
CA SER A 56 -8.64 5.83 -7.16
C SER A 56 -7.31 6.58 -7.04
N ARG A 57 -6.39 6.46 -8.02
CA ARG A 57 -5.06 7.10 -8.04
C ARG A 57 -4.16 6.76 -6.86
N LEU A 58 -4.43 5.64 -6.17
CA LEU A 58 -3.58 5.22 -5.04
C LEU A 58 -2.17 4.83 -5.49
N HIS A 59 -1.99 4.45 -6.76
CA HIS A 59 -0.69 4.16 -7.36
C HIS A 59 0.29 5.35 -7.34
N ASP A 60 -0.21 6.59 -7.23
CA ASP A 60 0.64 7.78 -7.17
C ASP A 60 1.34 7.95 -5.82
N VAL A 61 0.78 7.36 -4.76
CA VAL A 61 1.20 7.57 -3.37
C VAL A 61 1.56 6.28 -2.62
N ILE A 62 1.25 5.11 -3.21
CA ILE A 62 1.51 3.78 -2.65
C ILE A 62 2.25 2.94 -3.69
N ALA A 63 3.25 2.19 -3.24
CA ALA A 63 3.87 1.15 -4.07
C ALA A 63 2.92 -0.04 -4.20
N ILE A 64 2.34 -0.25 -5.38
CA ILE A 64 1.50 -1.41 -5.69
C ILE A 64 2.36 -2.46 -6.40
N VAL A 65 2.48 -3.63 -5.80
CA VAL A 65 3.35 -4.74 -6.25
C VAL A 65 2.58 -6.06 -6.23
N GLU A 66 3.16 -7.13 -6.76
CA GLU A 66 2.49 -8.44 -6.86
C GLU A 66 3.10 -9.47 -5.90
N THR A 67 4.31 -9.21 -5.39
CA THR A 67 5.04 -10.12 -4.51
C THR A 67 5.56 -9.46 -3.24
N GLU A 68 5.80 -10.29 -2.22
CA GLU A 68 6.43 -9.85 -0.97
C GLU A 68 7.86 -9.35 -1.20
N GLU A 69 8.61 -10.00 -2.09
CA GLU A 69 9.98 -9.60 -2.41
C GLU A 69 10.05 -8.18 -3.00
N GLU A 70 9.13 -7.85 -3.92
CA GLU A 70 9.00 -6.49 -4.45
C GLU A 70 8.61 -5.48 -3.36
N ALA A 71 7.71 -5.85 -2.45
CA ALA A 71 7.29 -4.99 -1.35
C ALA A 71 8.47 -4.70 -0.40
N LEU A 72 9.29 -5.70 -0.08
CA LEU A 72 10.46 -5.55 0.78
C LEU A 72 11.53 -4.64 0.14
N LYS A 73 11.71 -4.71 -1.18
CA LYS A 73 12.63 -3.82 -1.92
C LYS A 73 12.28 -2.33 -1.79
N ILE A 74 11.03 -1.99 -1.50
CA ILE A 74 10.60 -0.59 -1.26
C ILE A 74 11.26 0.00 0.00
N PHE A 75 11.57 -0.85 0.99
CA PHE A 75 12.13 -0.44 2.28
C PHE A 75 13.65 -0.64 2.42
N GLY A 76 14.25 -1.36 1.47
CA GLY A 76 15.67 -1.75 1.46
C GLY A 76 16.62 -0.72 0.84
N LYS A 77 16.23 0.56 0.77
CA LYS A 77 17.11 1.69 0.42
C LYS A 77 17.26 2.64 1.58
#